data_AF-A0A349R0W5-F1
#
_entry.id   AF-A0A349R0W5-F1
#
_cell.length_a   1.000
_cell.length_b   1.000
_cell.length_c   1.000
_cell.angle_alpha   90.00
_cell.angle_beta   90.00
_cell.angle_gamma   90.00
#
_symmetry.space_group_name_H-M   'P 1'
#
loop_
_entity.id
_entity.type
_entity.pdbx_description
1 polymer ?
#
loop_
_entity_poly.entity_id
_entity_poly.type
_entity_poly.pdbx_seq_one_letter_code
_entity_poly.pdbx_strand_id
1 'polypeptide(L)'
;MYTEKLNFLAFIIPLFLILMVLEYGYSLKKQKRFYSFDESISNLNVGIVERMCDMFSVSLFYFFFVWVYQNFAIFQIEANVWT
;
A
#
# COMPACT_ATOMS: atom_id res chain seq x y z
N MET A 1 6.13 -11.02 21.95
CA MET A 1 5.64 -12.10 21.07
C MET A 1 4.56 -11.50 20.20
N TYR A 2 4.93 -11.01 19.01
CA TYR A 2 3.93 -10.48 18.07
C TYR A 2 3.16 -11.66 17.51
N THR A 3 1.91 -11.83 17.95
CA THR A 3 0.99 -12.73 17.27
C THR A 3 0.63 -12.04 15.96
N GLU A 4 1.37 -12.37 14.90
CA GLU A 4 1.08 -11.96 13.53
C GLU A 4 -0.37 -12.32 13.20
N LYS A 5 -1.29 -11.36 13.36
CA LYS A 5 -2.64 -11.49 12.83
C LYS A 5 -2.47 -11.52 11.32
N LEU A 6 -2.85 -12.63 10.70
CA LEU A 6 -3.00 -12.72 9.24
C LEU A 6 -3.74 -11.48 8.74
N ASN A 7 -3.03 -10.64 8.01
CA ASN A 7 -3.57 -9.40 7.53
C ASN A 7 -4.41 -9.72 6.29
N PHE A 8 -5.70 -10.01 6.50
CA PHE A 8 -6.62 -10.41 5.43
C PHE A 8 -6.65 -9.40 4.27
N LEU A 9 -6.36 -8.13 4.55
CA LEU A 9 -6.20 -7.08 3.53
C LEU A 9 -5.06 -7.37 2.54
N ALA A 10 -4.00 -8.09 2.94
CA ALA A 10 -2.89 -8.44 2.06
C ALA A 10 -3.34 -9.38 0.92
N PHE A 11 -4.40 -10.18 1.11
CA PHE A 11 -4.95 -11.05 0.07
C PHE A 11 -5.83 -10.31 -0.94
N ILE A 12 -6.21 -9.06 -0.67
CA ILE A 12 -7.01 -8.25 -1.59
C ILE A 12 -6.24 -8.01 -2.89
N ILE A 13 -4.94 -7.69 -2.79
CA ILE A 13 -4.09 -7.42 -3.96
C ILE A 13 -4.04 -8.62 -4.93
N PRO A 14 -3.66 -9.85 -4.51
CA PRO A 14 -3.63 -11.00 -5.42
C PRO A 14 -5.02 -11.38 -5.92
N LEU A 15 -6.09 -11.22 -5.13
CA LEU A 15 -7.45 -11.44 -5.58
C LEU A 15 -7.83 -10.48 -6.72
N PHE A 16 -7.56 -9.18 -6.56
CA PHE A 16 -7.81 -8.18 -7.61
C PHE A 16 -7.00 -8.45 -8.88
N LEU A 17 -5.73 -8.87 -8.75
CA LEU A 17 -4.91 -9.24 -9.91
C LEU A 17 -5.49 -10.45 -10.66
N ILE A 18 -5.95 -11.48 -9.95
CA ILE A 18 -6.61 -12.64 -10.57
C ILE A 18 -7.87 -12.21 -11.32
N LEU A 19 -8.72 -11.39 -10.70
CA LEU A 19 -9.94 -10.89 -11.33
C LEU A 19 -9.64 -10.06 -12.58
N MET A 20 -8.63 -9.19 -12.53
CA MET A 20 -8.18 -8.37 -13.67
C MET A 20 -7.70 -9.23 -14.83
N VAL A 21 -6.92 -10.29 -14.56
CA VAL A 21 -6.45 -11.24 -15.59
C VAL A 21 -7.63 -12.02 -16.20
N LEU A 22 -8.58 -12.46 -15.38
CA LEU A 22 -9.78 -13.17 -15.85
C LEU A 22 -10.65 -12.28 -16.74
N GLU A 23 -10.88 -11.03 -16.33
CA GLU A 23 -11.63 -10.05 -17.11
C GLU A 23 -10.95 -9.74 -18.45
N TYR A 24 -9.63 -9.54 -18.43
CA TYR A 24 -8.85 -9.34 -19.64
C TYR A 24 -8.94 -10.53 -20.60
N GLY A 25 -8.74 -11.75 -20.10
CA GLY A 25 -8.86 -12.97 -20.91
C GLY A 25 -10.26 -13.17 -21.49
N TYR A 26 -11.30 -12.83 -20.74
CA TYR A 26 -12.68 -12.86 -21.21
C TYR A 26 -12.94 -11.82 -22.32
N SER A 27 -12.40 -10.61 -22.16
CA SER A 27 -12.48 -9.53 -23.14
C SER A 27 -11.84 -9.93 -24.48
N LEU A 28 -10.65 -10.55 -24.45
CA LEU A 28 -9.96 -11.08 -25.63
C LEU A 28 -10.84 -12.08 -26.40
N LYS A 29 -11.51 -12.99 -25.68
CA LYS A 29 -12.37 -14.01 -26.30
C LYS A 29 -13.60 -13.43 -26.98
N LYS A 30 -14.10 -12.27 -26.53
CA LYS A 30 -15.35 -11.67 -27.02
C LYS A 30 -15.14 -10.65 -28.14
N GLN A 31 -13.89 -10.29 -28.50
CA GLN A 31 -13.53 -9.22 -29.45
C GLN A 31 -14.25 -7.87 -29.20
N LYS A 32 -14.76 -7.66 -27.98
CA LYS A 32 -15.43 -6.42 -27.62
C LYS A 32 -14.41 -5.53 -26.91
N ARG A 33 -14.10 -4.37 -27.50
CA ARG A 33 -13.23 -3.33 -26.91
C ARG A 33 -13.94 -2.57 -25.77
N PHE A 34 -14.58 -3.26 -24.84
CA PHE A 34 -15.19 -2.60 -23.68
C PHE A 34 -14.15 -2.18 -22.64
N TYR A 35 -12.97 -2.81 -22.65
CA TYR A 35 -11.87 -2.53 -21.73
C TYR A 35 -10.58 -2.45 -22.54
N SER A 36 -9.88 -1.30 -22.52
CA SER A 36 -8.55 -1.22 -23.12
C SER A 36 -7.52 -1.68 -22.11
N PHE A 37 -6.55 -2.46 -22.57
CA PHE A 37 -5.39 -2.84 -21.76
C PHE A 37 -4.69 -1.61 -21.18
N ASP A 38 -4.66 -0.52 -21.96
CA ASP A 38 -4.05 0.75 -21.56
C ASP A 38 -4.73 1.36 -20.31
N GLU A 39 -6.05 1.23 -20.19
CA GLU A 39 -6.79 1.71 -19.01
C GLU A 39 -6.48 0.86 -17.78
N SER A 40 -6.35 -0.46 -17.94
CA SER A 40 -5.96 -1.37 -16.86
C SER A 40 -4.57 -1.03 -16.32
N ILE A 41 -3.61 -0.83 -17.23
CA ILE A 41 -2.23 -0.46 -16.90
C ILE A 41 -2.18 0.93 -16.24
N SER A 42 -2.95 1.89 -16.74
CA SER A 42 -3.03 3.23 -16.15
C SER A 42 -3.55 3.18 -14.71
N ASN A 43 -4.66 2.47 -14.45
CA ASN A 43 -5.23 2.34 -13.11
C ASN A 43 -4.27 1.63 -12.14
N LEU A 44 -3.60 0.58 -12.61
CA LEU A 44 -2.60 -0.13 -11.81
C LEU A 44 -1.40 0.77 -11.48
N ASN A 45 -0.94 1.57 -12.44
CA ASN A 45 0.15 2.53 -12.23
C ASN A 45 -0.23 3.59 -11.18
N VAL A 46 -1.43 4.16 -11.25
CA VAL A 46 -1.93 5.10 -10.23
C VAL A 46 -1.91 4.45 -8.84
N GLY A 47 -2.39 3.21 -8.71
CA GLY A 47 -2.38 2.49 -7.44
C GLY A 47 -0.97 2.23 -6.88
N ILE A 48 0.01 1.90 -7.73
CA ILE A 48 1.41 1.75 -7.31
C ILE A 48 1.96 3.10 -6.84
N VAL A 49 1.75 4.17 -7.60
CA VAL A 49 2.22 5.51 -7.25
C VAL A 49 1.60 5.99 -5.94
N GLU A 50 0.30 5.76 -5.71
CA GLU A 50 -0.37 6.08 -4.46
C GLU A 50 0.31 5.38 -3.26
N ARG A 51 0.55 4.06 -3.36
CA ARG A 51 1.24 3.31 -2.29
C ARG A 51 2.67 3.78 -2.06
N MET A 52 3.40 4.13 -3.13
CA MET A 52 4.75 4.70 -3.01
C MET A 52 4.71 6.07 -2.31
N CYS A 53 3.77 6.93 -2.68
CA CYS A 53 3.57 8.24 -2.04
C CYS A 53 3.18 8.10 -0.57
N ASP A 54 2.31 7.14 -0.23
CA ASP A 54 1.93 6.84 1.16
C ASP A 54 3.15 6.43 1.99
N MET A 55 3.94 5.47 1.49
CA MET A 55 5.14 5.00 2.18
C MET A 55 6.19 6.10 2.33
N PHE A 56 6.35 6.93 1.28
CA PHE A 56 7.24 8.07 1.32
C PHE A 56 6.80 9.10 2.37
N SER A 57 5.50 9.42 2.41
CA SER A 57 4.92 10.36 3.37
C SER A 57 5.11 9.85 4.80
N VAL A 58 4.76 8.59 5.08
CA VAL A 58 4.96 7.96 6.41
C VAL A 58 6.42 8.02 6.82
N SER A 59 7.34 7.68 5.90
CA SER A 59 8.77 7.71 6.18
C SER A 59 9.26 9.12 6.48
N LEU A 60 8.88 10.10 5.65
CA LEU A 60 9.25 11.51 5.81
C LEU A 60 8.80 12.05 7.16
N PHE A 61 7.53 11.86 7.51
CA PHE A 61 7.00 12.32 8.79
C PHE A 61 7.62 11.58 9.97
N TYR A 62 7.88 10.28 9.84
CA TYR A 62 8.55 9.50 10.87
C TYR A 62 9.98 10.03 11.15
N PHE A 63 10.79 10.22 10.10
CA PHE A 63 12.14 10.77 10.26
C PHE A 63 12.12 12.18 10.83
N PHE A 64 11.22 13.03 10.33
CA PHE A 64 11.06 14.38 10.85
C PHE A 64 10.68 14.36 12.34
N PHE A 65 9.71 13.53 12.71
CA PHE A 65 9.29 13.35 14.10
C PHE A 65 10.46 12.89 14.97
N VAL A 66 11.21 11.87 14.55
CA VAL A 66 12.37 11.37 15.31
C VAL A 66 13.43 12.45 15.48
N TRP A 67 13.71 13.24 14.44
CA TRP A 67 14.65 14.36 14.51
C TRP A 67 14.19 15.42 15.52
N VAL A 68 12.91 15.82 15.48
CA VAL A 68 12.35 16.77 16.45
C VAL A 68 12.42 16.20 17.87
N TYR A 69 12.01 14.94 18.05
CA TYR A 69 12.03 14.27 19.34
C TYR A 69 13.44 14.20 19.93
N GLN A 70 14.45 13.86 19.13
CA GLN A 70 15.83 13.76 19.63
C GLN A 70 16.45 15.13 20.01
N ASN A 71 16.07 16.21 19.32
CA ASN A 71 16.71 17.53 19.51
C ASN A 71 15.91 18.47 20.43
N PHE A 72 14.59 18.33 20.51
CA PHE A 72 13.70 19.30 21.16
C PHE A 72 12.72 18.70 22.17
N ALA A 73 12.79 17.39 22.45
CA ALA A 73 11.93 16.80 23.47
C ALA A 73 12.27 17.35 24.86
N ILE A 74 11.24 17.85 25.56
CA ILE A 74 11.35 18.33 26.95
C ILE A 74 11.44 17.15 27.92
N PHE A 75 10.77 16.05 27.60
CA PHE A 75 10.79 14.80 28.36
C PHE A 75 11.10 13.63 27.43
N GLN A 76 12.03 12.77 27.84
CA GLN A 76 12.30 11.51 27.17
C GLN A 76 11.55 10.41 27.93
N ILE A 77 10.53 9.85 27.29
CA ILE A 77 9.78 8.73 27.85
C ILE A 77 10.37 7.46 27.24
N GLU A 78 11.06 6.68 28.06
CA GLU A 78 11.59 5.39 27.64
C GLU A 78 10.47 4.34 27.66
N ALA A 79 10.40 3.52 26.60
CA ALA A 79 9.48 2.40 26.55
C ALA A 79 9.88 1.37 27.62
N ASN A 80 9.05 1.17 28.62
CA ASN A 80 9.26 0.17 29.67
C ASN A 80 7.99 -0.70 29.79
N VAL A 81 8.00 -1.71 30.67
CA VAL A 81 6.85 -2.63 30.80
C VAL A 81 5.54 -1.92 31.22
N TRP A 82 5.63 -0.70 31.75
CA TRP A 82 4.55 0.15 32.24
C TRP A 82 4.26 1.39 31.36
N THR A 83 5.05 1.64 30.30
CA THR A 83 4.94 2.82 29.41
C THR A 83 5.21 2.42 27.97
#